data_AF-L9LGI0-F1
#
_entry.id   AF-L9LGI0-F1
#
_cell.length_a   1.000
_cell.length_b   1.000
_cell.length_c   1.000
_cell.angle_alpha   90.00
_cell.angle_beta   90.00
_cell.angle_gamma   90.00
#
_symmetry.space_group_name_H-M   'P 1'
#
loop_
_entity.id
_entity.type
_entity.pdbx_description
1 polymer ?
#
loop_
_entity_poly.entity_id
_entity_poly.type
_entity_poly.pdbx_seq_one_letter_code
_entity_poly.pdbx_strand_id
1 'polypeptide(L)'
;MVVVLMEMMEVLLEMMVILMEMVVILKKMMKVLMEMVVVLKELVEVLMEMEVLMEMVVVLLEMVKEPMEVVELVDIGMTVMGVSYDLVKLVREMLLHLHQIFNGAFVKLNKASINMLRIVEPYMAWGYPNLKSVKELIYKCGYGEISKKRTALTDNSLVARSLGKFVIICMEDLIHGIYTVGKCFKEANNFLWPFKLPSP
;
A
#
# COMPACT_ATOMS: atom_id res chain seq x y z
N MET A 1 -83.43 -17.86 41.82
CA MET A 1 -82.86 -16.57 41.37
C MET A 1 -81.58 -16.22 42.12
N VAL A 2 -81.57 -16.18 43.46
CA VAL A 2 -80.36 -15.84 44.24
C VAL A 2 -79.22 -16.87 44.10
N VAL A 3 -79.52 -18.17 44.11
CA VAL A 3 -78.51 -19.25 43.96
C VAL A 3 -77.78 -19.16 42.60
N VAL A 4 -78.53 -19.00 41.51
CA VAL A 4 -77.97 -18.83 40.16
C VAL A 4 -77.08 -17.58 40.06
N LEU A 5 -77.47 -16.48 40.73
CA LEU A 5 -76.65 -15.27 40.80
C LEU A 5 -75.34 -15.48 41.59
N MET A 6 -75.36 -16.31 42.65
CA MET A 6 -74.15 -16.66 43.40
C MET A 6 -73.21 -17.53 42.57
N GLU A 7 -73.72 -18.57 41.90
CA GLU A 7 -72.92 -19.42 41.00
C GLU A 7 -72.30 -18.61 39.86
N MET A 8 -73.06 -17.67 39.25
CA MET A 8 -72.53 -16.76 38.24
C MET A 8 -71.43 -15.83 38.79
N MET A 9 -71.55 -15.40 40.05
CA MET A 9 -70.55 -14.55 40.69
C MET A 9 -69.26 -15.31 41.00
N GLU A 10 -69.34 -16.58 41.41
CA GLU A 10 -68.18 -17.45 41.60
C GLU A 10 -67.41 -17.66 40.28
N VAL A 11 -68.11 -17.97 39.19
CA VAL A 11 -67.49 -18.12 37.85
C VAL A 11 -66.83 -16.81 37.38
N LEU A 12 -67.46 -15.66 37.63
CA LEU A 12 -66.87 -14.35 37.32
C LEU A 12 -65.60 -14.08 38.13
N LEU A 13 -65.58 -14.44 39.43
CA LEU A 13 -64.41 -14.30 40.29
C LEU A 13 -63.26 -15.21 39.83
N GLU A 14 -63.55 -16.48 39.52
CA GLU A 14 -62.55 -17.40 38.97
C GLU A 14 -61.96 -16.87 37.64
N MET A 15 -62.80 -16.36 36.74
CA MET A 15 -62.35 -15.74 35.49
C MET A 15 -61.48 -14.50 35.73
N MET A 16 -61.82 -13.66 36.72
CA MET A 16 -61.00 -12.50 37.08
C MET A 16 -59.62 -12.91 37.63
N VAL A 17 -59.55 -13.98 38.43
CA VAL A 17 -58.27 -14.50 38.95
C VAL A 17 -57.39 -15.01 37.81
N ILE A 18 -57.94 -15.80 36.88
CA ILE A 18 -57.21 -16.29 35.70
C ILE A 18 -56.69 -15.11 34.84
N LEU A 19 -57.52 -14.08 34.64
CA LEU A 19 -57.12 -12.86 33.94
C LEU A 19 -55.96 -12.14 34.65
N MET A 20 -56.00 -12.04 35.99
CA MET A 20 -54.89 -11.45 36.74
C MET A 20 -53.60 -12.27 36.62
N GLU A 21 -53.68 -13.59 36.71
CA GLU A 21 -52.54 -14.47 36.52
C GLU A 21 -51.94 -14.34 35.10
N MET A 22 -52.78 -14.29 34.07
CA MET A 22 -52.34 -14.02 32.69
C MET A 22 -51.60 -12.67 32.57
N VAL A 23 -52.12 -11.60 33.20
CA VAL A 23 -51.45 -10.29 33.18
C VAL A 23 -50.10 -10.34 33.89
N VAL A 24 -49.98 -11.08 34.99
CA VAL A 24 -48.70 -11.27 35.69
C VAL A 24 -47.70 -12.04 34.82
N ILE A 25 -48.13 -13.10 34.14
CA ILE A 25 -47.30 -13.87 33.21
C ILE A 25 -46.84 -12.97 32.05
N LEU A 26 -47.75 -12.20 31.44
CA LEU A 26 -47.43 -11.25 30.37
C LEU A 26 -46.41 -10.20 30.82
N LYS A 27 -46.54 -9.66 32.04
CA LYS A 27 -45.56 -8.72 32.61
C LYS A 27 -44.18 -9.37 32.80
N LYS A 28 -44.14 -10.63 33.27
CA LYS A 28 -42.88 -11.39 33.39
C LYS A 28 -42.25 -11.63 32.02
N MET A 29 -43.03 -12.03 31.01
CA MET A 29 -42.57 -12.20 29.64
C MET A 29 -42.01 -10.90 29.04
N MET A 30 -42.71 -9.78 29.24
CA MET A 30 -42.23 -8.46 28.80
C MET A 30 -40.92 -8.07 29.48
N LYS A 31 -40.74 -8.39 30.76
CA LYS A 31 -39.49 -8.12 31.47
C LYS A 31 -38.33 -8.89 30.85
N VAL A 32 -38.51 -10.18 30.58
CA VAL A 32 -37.49 -11.02 29.92
C VAL A 32 -37.16 -10.50 28.52
N LEU A 33 -38.17 -10.09 27.74
CA LEU A 33 -37.98 -9.47 26.43
C LEU A 33 -37.15 -8.17 26.53
N MET A 34 -37.42 -7.32 27.51
CA MET A 34 -36.65 -6.09 27.72
C MET A 34 -35.20 -6.39 28.10
N GLU A 35 -34.96 -7.37 28.96
CA GLU A 35 -33.61 -7.84 29.30
C GLU A 35 -32.88 -8.37 28.06
N MET A 36 -33.55 -9.16 27.21
CA MET A 36 -32.97 -9.61 25.93
C MET A 36 -32.64 -8.45 24.99
N VAL A 37 -33.47 -7.41 24.92
CA VAL A 37 -33.20 -6.23 24.09
C VAL A 37 -31.98 -5.45 24.59
N VAL A 38 -31.78 -5.35 25.90
CA VAL A 38 -30.58 -4.72 26.48
C VAL A 38 -29.32 -5.50 26.09
N VAL A 39 -29.33 -6.83 26.26
CA VAL A 39 -28.20 -7.68 25.85
C VAL A 39 -27.93 -7.56 24.35
N LEU A 40 -28.97 -7.51 23.52
CA LEU A 40 -28.81 -7.31 22.08
C LEU A 40 -28.19 -5.94 21.74
N LYS A 41 -28.53 -4.88 22.48
CA LYS A 41 -27.89 -3.56 22.29
C LYS A 41 -26.42 -3.59 22.64
N GLU A 42 -26.06 -4.19 23.78
CA GLU A 42 -24.66 -4.36 24.19
C GLU A 42 -23.87 -5.17 23.13
N LEU A 43 -24.46 -6.23 22.59
CA LEU A 43 -23.84 -7.01 21.51
C LEU A 43 -23.65 -6.19 20.22
N VAL A 44 -24.60 -5.32 19.87
CA VAL A 44 -24.47 -4.43 18.71
C VAL A 44 -23.37 -3.39 18.93
N GLU A 45 -23.25 -2.80 20.12
CA GLU A 45 -22.17 -1.87 20.45
C GLU A 45 -20.78 -2.52 20.30
N VAL A 46 -20.61 -3.75 20.79
CA VAL A 46 -19.37 -4.53 20.63
C VAL A 46 -19.07 -4.80 19.14
N LEU A 47 -20.09 -5.11 18.34
CA LEU A 47 -19.92 -5.31 16.89
C LEU A 47 -19.51 -4.03 16.16
N MET A 48 -20.06 -2.87 16.55
CA MET A 48 -19.65 -1.57 16.00
C MET A 48 -18.19 -1.24 16.35
N GLU A 49 -17.74 -1.54 17.57
CA GLU A 49 -16.33 -1.38 17.96
C GLU A 49 -15.39 -2.28 17.13
N MET A 50 -15.85 -3.49 16.78
CA MET A 50 -15.11 -4.38 15.88
C MET A 50 -15.01 -3.85 14.44
N GLU A 51 -16.01 -3.12 13.93
CA GLU A 51 -15.94 -2.47 12.61
C GLU A 51 -14.83 -1.41 12.57
N VAL A 52 -14.67 -0.61 13.63
CA VAL A 52 -13.59 0.40 13.72
C VAL A 52 -12.21 -0.27 13.72
N LEU A 53 -12.09 -1.41 14.41
CA LEU A 53 -10.89 -2.24 14.38
C LEU A 53 -10.61 -2.78 12.97
N MET A 54 -11.64 -3.21 12.24
CA MET A 54 -11.52 -3.63 10.85
C MET A 54 -11.10 -2.47 9.95
N GLU A 55 -11.66 -1.27 10.10
CA GLU A 55 -11.20 -0.08 9.37
C GLU A 55 -9.74 0.26 9.69
N MET A 56 -9.34 0.17 10.96
CA MET A 56 -7.95 0.39 11.36
C MET A 56 -7.01 -0.68 10.77
N VAL A 57 -7.44 -1.94 10.70
CA VAL A 57 -6.70 -3.03 10.05
C VAL A 57 -6.63 -2.81 8.54
N VAL A 58 -7.69 -2.35 7.89
CA VAL A 58 -7.70 -2.00 6.46
C VAL A 58 -6.73 -0.85 6.19
N VAL A 59 -6.76 0.22 7.00
CA VAL A 59 -5.81 1.33 6.90
C VAL A 59 -4.38 0.86 7.13
N LEU A 60 -4.13 0.01 8.13
CA LEU A 60 -2.80 -0.59 8.36
C LEU A 60 -2.37 -1.46 7.19
N LEU A 61 -3.27 -2.24 6.58
CA LEU A 61 -2.98 -3.05 5.38
C LEU A 61 -2.72 -2.18 4.15
N GLU A 62 -3.43 -1.05 3.99
CA GLU A 62 -3.15 -0.06 2.96
C GLU A 62 -1.81 0.65 3.20
N MET A 63 -1.44 0.93 4.45
CA MET A 63 -0.12 1.46 4.82
C MET A 63 1.00 0.46 4.55
N VAL A 64 0.74 -0.86 4.61
CA VAL A 64 1.71 -1.91 4.27
C VAL A 64 1.78 -2.16 2.75
N LYS A 65 0.72 -1.84 2.00
CA LYS A 65 0.75 -1.76 0.54
C LYS A 65 1.37 -0.44 0.11
N GLU A 66 2.67 -0.28 0.28
CA GLU A 66 3.39 0.66 -0.59
C GLU A 66 3.36 0.07 -2.01
N PRO A 67 2.64 0.66 -2.98
CA PRO A 67 2.84 0.25 -4.36
C PRO A 67 4.29 0.61 -4.70
N MET A 68 5.15 -0.39 -4.85
CA MET A 68 6.52 -0.16 -5.29
C MET A 68 6.46 0.41 -6.72
N GLU A 69 6.51 1.74 -6.82
CA GLU A 69 6.39 2.49 -8.07
C GLU A 69 7.73 2.59 -8.82
N VAL A 70 8.81 2.01 -8.29
CA VAL A 70 10.14 2.03 -8.91
C VAL A 70 10.66 0.61 -9.11
N VAL A 71 11.25 0.42 -10.29
CA VAL A 71 11.93 -0.78 -10.69
C VAL A 71 13.40 -0.45 -10.93
N GLU A 72 14.28 -1.32 -10.43
CA GLU A 72 15.69 -1.35 -10.81
C GLU A 72 15.82 -2.18 -12.08
N LEU A 73 16.35 -1.56 -13.12
CA LEU A 73 16.68 -2.20 -14.39
C LEU A 73 18.17 -2.53 -14.40
N VAL A 74 18.53 -3.72 -14.89
CA VAL A 74 19.90 -4.12 -15.17
C VAL A 74 19.97 -4.70 -16.57
N ASP A 75 20.83 -4.12 -17.39
CA ASP A 75 21.12 -4.64 -18.72
C ASP A 75 22.03 -5.88 -18.64
N ILE A 76 21.52 -7.05 -19.03
CA ILE A 76 22.25 -8.31 -19.01
C ILE A 76 23.03 -8.52 -20.32
N GLY A 77 22.76 -7.74 -21.37
CA GLY A 77 23.51 -7.84 -22.62
C GLY A 77 23.28 -9.17 -23.35
N MET A 78 22.03 -9.66 -23.44
CA MET A 78 21.74 -10.80 -24.30
C MET A 78 21.79 -10.39 -25.77
N THR A 79 22.87 -10.75 -26.47
CA THR A 79 22.94 -10.58 -27.93
C THR A 79 22.15 -11.71 -28.59
N VAL A 80 20.84 -11.55 -28.72
CA VAL A 80 20.02 -12.54 -29.43
C VAL A 80 20.12 -12.25 -30.93
N MET A 81 20.82 -13.11 -31.68
CA MET A 81 20.88 -13.01 -33.15
C MET A 81 19.46 -13.14 -33.73
N GLY A 82 18.98 -12.10 -34.43
CA GLY A 82 17.76 -12.19 -35.25
C GLY A 82 16.53 -11.41 -34.77
N VAL A 83 16.61 -10.60 -33.71
CA VAL A 83 15.54 -9.66 -33.34
C VAL A 83 15.87 -8.27 -33.88
N SER A 84 14.85 -7.43 -34.10
CA SER A 84 15.02 -6.00 -34.43
C SER A 84 15.80 -5.30 -33.32
N TYR A 85 17.12 -5.37 -33.45
CA TYR A 85 18.11 -4.74 -32.58
C TYR A 85 17.84 -3.24 -32.47
N ASP A 86 17.23 -2.65 -33.49
CA ASP A 86 16.94 -1.23 -33.57
C ASP A 86 15.93 -0.76 -32.51
N LEU A 87 14.84 -1.50 -32.28
CA LEU A 87 13.83 -1.12 -31.27
C LEU A 87 14.39 -1.24 -29.85
N VAL A 88 15.11 -2.33 -29.57
CA VAL A 88 15.71 -2.58 -28.26
C VAL A 88 16.83 -1.57 -27.99
N LYS A 89 17.68 -1.30 -28.97
CA LYS A 89 18.73 -0.30 -28.90
C LYS A 89 18.16 1.10 -28.68
N LEU A 90 17.09 1.46 -29.37
CA LEU A 90 16.44 2.76 -29.22
C LEU A 90 15.89 2.95 -27.81
N VAL A 91 15.21 1.94 -27.25
CA VAL A 91 14.71 2.00 -25.87
C VAL A 91 15.87 2.08 -24.87
N ARG A 92 16.89 1.24 -25.04
CA ARG A 92 18.06 1.15 -24.16
C ARG A 92 18.88 2.45 -24.13
N GLU A 93 19.18 3.03 -25.28
CA GLU A 93 20.04 4.22 -25.40
C GLU A 93 19.24 5.52 -25.19
N MET A 94 18.10 5.69 -25.86
CA MET A 94 17.37 6.97 -25.84
C MET A 94 16.51 7.16 -24.60
N LEU A 95 15.90 6.09 -24.07
CA LEU A 95 14.94 6.21 -22.95
C LEU A 95 15.54 5.86 -21.60
N LEU A 96 16.42 4.85 -21.55
CA LEU A 96 17.01 4.35 -20.30
C LEU A 96 18.45 4.86 -20.06
N HIS A 97 19.06 5.47 -21.08
CA HIS A 97 20.44 5.99 -21.05
C HIS A 97 21.50 4.91 -20.72
N LEU A 98 21.18 3.63 -20.98
CA LEU A 98 22.04 2.48 -20.72
C LEU A 98 22.92 2.20 -21.95
N HIS A 99 24.18 2.62 -21.92
CA HIS A 99 25.08 2.45 -23.07
C HIS A 99 25.93 1.17 -23.01
N GLN A 100 26.19 0.66 -21.80
CA GLN A 100 27.06 -0.50 -21.57
C GLN A 100 26.28 -1.65 -20.92
N ILE A 101 26.73 -2.88 -21.17
CA ILE A 101 26.23 -4.07 -20.46
C ILE A 101 26.55 -3.93 -18.97
N PHE A 102 25.72 -4.54 -18.12
CA PHE A 102 25.75 -4.41 -16.66
C PHE A 102 25.59 -2.96 -16.17
N ASN A 103 24.98 -2.10 -16.98
CA ASN A 103 24.49 -0.83 -16.46
C ASN A 103 23.12 -1.02 -15.83
N GLY A 104 22.89 -0.35 -14.71
CA GLY A 104 21.60 -0.28 -14.06
C GLY A 104 21.05 1.14 -13.93
N ALA A 105 19.74 1.25 -13.87
CA ALA A 105 19.03 2.52 -13.67
C ALA A 105 17.71 2.30 -12.93
N PHE A 106 17.25 3.32 -12.20
CA PHE A 106 15.92 3.31 -11.61
C PHE A 106 14.90 3.86 -12.60
N VAL A 107 13.74 3.20 -12.69
CA VAL A 107 12.64 3.64 -13.55
C VAL A 107 11.35 3.69 -12.77
N LYS A 108 10.68 4.85 -12.84
CA LYS A 108 9.32 5.00 -12.35
C LYS A 108 8.36 4.21 -13.25
N LEU A 109 7.58 3.35 -12.63
CA LEU A 109 6.52 2.61 -13.27
C LEU A 109 5.34 3.52 -13.60
N ASN A 110 4.96 3.49 -14.86
CA ASN A 110 3.71 4.01 -15.37
C ASN A 110 3.21 3.03 -16.45
N LYS A 111 2.00 3.23 -16.97
CA LYS A 111 1.43 2.34 -18.00
C LYS A 111 2.33 2.19 -19.25
N ALA A 112 3.02 3.26 -19.65
CA ALA A 112 3.95 3.23 -20.78
C ALA A 112 5.26 2.51 -20.42
N SER A 113 5.84 2.75 -19.25
CA SER A 113 7.03 2.07 -18.76
C SER A 113 6.79 0.57 -18.66
N ILE A 114 5.63 0.11 -18.19
CA ILE A 114 5.30 -1.32 -18.12
C ILE A 114 5.26 -1.94 -19.52
N ASN A 115 4.65 -1.27 -20.49
CA ASN A 115 4.63 -1.75 -21.87
C ASN A 115 6.04 -1.77 -22.49
N MET A 116 6.86 -0.76 -22.18
CA MET A 116 8.27 -0.71 -22.59
C MET A 116 9.06 -1.88 -21.98
N LEU A 117 8.87 -2.15 -20.68
CA LEU A 117 9.53 -3.24 -19.97
C LEU A 117 9.20 -4.61 -20.59
N ARG A 118 7.94 -4.84 -21.01
CA ARG A 118 7.55 -6.07 -21.71
C ARG A 118 8.29 -6.28 -23.03
N ILE A 119 8.69 -5.22 -23.72
CA ILE A 119 9.45 -5.30 -24.97
C ILE A 119 10.92 -5.64 -24.69
N VAL A 120 11.49 -5.10 -23.61
CA VAL A 120 12.91 -5.28 -23.26
C VAL A 120 13.18 -6.43 -22.29
N GLU A 121 12.13 -7.05 -21.74
CA GLU A 121 12.17 -8.20 -20.83
C GLU A 121 13.13 -9.33 -21.27
N PRO A 122 13.23 -9.72 -22.56
CA PRO A 122 14.21 -10.75 -22.98
C PRO A 122 15.68 -10.28 -22.96
N TYR A 123 15.96 -8.99 -22.78
CA TYR A 123 17.32 -8.41 -22.83
C TYR A 123 17.78 -7.83 -21.49
N MET A 124 16.83 -7.44 -20.64
CA MET A 124 17.07 -6.74 -19.38
C MET A 124 16.38 -7.49 -18.25
N ALA A 125 17.12 -7.71 -17.16
CA ALA A 125 16.48 -8.09 -15.91
C ALA A 125 15.98 -6.84 -15.20
N TRP A 126 14.84 -6.97 -14.56
CA TRP A 126 14.29 -5.91 -13.76
C TRP A 126 13.52 -6.45 -12.57
N GLY A 127 13.50 -5.69 -11.50
CA GLY A 127 12.84 -6.08 -10.27
C GLY A 127 12.62 -4.90 -9.35
N TYR A 128 11.81 -5.12 -8.31
CA TYR A 128 11.59 -4.12 -7.28
C TYR A 128 12.77 -4.10 -6.33
N PRO A 129 13.46 -2.96 -6.17
CA PRO A 129 14.61 -2.89 -5.29
C PRO A 129 14.16 -2.82 -3.83
N ASN A 130 14.94 -3.44 -2.94
CA ASN A 130 14.78 -3.24 -1.49
C ASN A 130 15.48 -1.93 -1.08
N LEU A 131 15.01 -1.26 -0.03
CA LEU A 131 15.64 -0.04 0.50
C LEU A 131 17.14 -0.25 0.79
N LYS A 132 17.49 -1.42 1.32
CA LYS A 132 18.90 -1.80 1.55
C LYS A 132 19.70 -1.84 0.24
N SER A 133 19.13 -2.43 -0.82
CA SER A 133 19.78 -2.53 -2.13
C SER A 133 19.98 -1.15 -2.76
N VAL A 134 18.95 -0.28 -2.74
CA VAL A 134 19.04 1.11 -3.22
C VAL A 134 20.14 1.86 -2.49
N LYS A 135 20.17 1.72 -1.16
CA LYS A 135 21.18 2.35 -0.30
C LYS A 135 22.58 1.89 -0.69
N GLU A 136 22.82 0.59 -0.76
CA GLU A 136 24.12 0.04 -1.16
C GLU A 136 24.54 0.46 -2.57
N LEU A 137 23.60 0.50 -3.51
CA LEU A 137 23.85 0.89 -4.89
C LEU A 137 24.29 2.36 -4.99
N ILE A 138 23.59 3.26 -4.30
CA ILE A 138 23.92 4.70 -4.31
C ILE A 138 25.25 4.96 -3.58
N TYR A 139 25.55 4.31 -2.45
CA TYR A 139 26.84 4.53 -1.79
C TYR A 139 28.03 3.92 -2.52
N LYS A 140 27.90 2.70 -3.07
CA LYS A 140 29.03 2.00 -3.70
C LYS A 140 29.23 2.39 -5.16
N CYS A 141 28.14 2.55 -5.88
CA CYS A 141 28.14 2.72 -7.33
C CYS A 141 27.53 4.07 -7.77
N GLY A 142 27.10 4.92 -6.83
CA GLY A 142 26.45 6.20 -7.14
C GLY A 142 27.43 7.26 -7.63
N TYR A 143 27.15 7.75 -8.84
CA TYR A 143 27.79 8.92 -9.39
C TYR A 143 26.70 9.94 -9.72
N GLY A 144 26.97 11.21 -9.42
CA GLY A 144 26.13 12.33 -9.83
C GLY A 144 26.64 12.97 -11.11
N GLU A 145 25.72 13.43 -11.96
CA GLU A 145 26.03 14.35 -13.04
C GLU A 145 26.11 15.78 -12.50
N ILE A 146 27.32 16.34 -12.40
CA ILE A 146 27.56 17.71 -11.96
C ILE A 146 28.28 18.45 -13.09
N SER A 147 27.66 19.49 -13.64
CA SER A 147 28.21 20.25 -14.77
C SER A 147 28.61 19.36 -15.96
N LYS A 148 27.77 18.36 -16.29
CA LYS A 148 28.01 17.35 -17.35
C LYS A 148 29.23 16.45 -17.13
N LYS A 149 29.74 16.38 -15.89
CA LYS A 149 30.83 15.50 -15.52
C LYS A 149 30.34 14.48 -14.49
N ARG A 150 30.76 13.23 -14.70
CA ARG A 150 30.53 12.13 -13.77
C ARG A 150 31.39 12.35 -12.52
N THR A 151 30.75 12.60 -11.38
CA THR A 151 31.42 12.85 -10.09
C THR A 151 30.95 11.84 -9.05
N ALA A 152 31.86 11.26 -8.28
CA ALA A 152 31.49 10.34 -7.20
C ALA A 152 30.74 11.07 -6.09
N LEU A 153 29.71 10.45 -5.52
CA LEU A 153 28.92 11.02 -4.43
C LEU A 153 29.62 10.74 -3.09
N THR A 154 30.61 11.57 -2.76
CA THR A 154 31.35 11.48 -1.47
C THR A 154 30.73 12.35 -0.38
N ASP A 155 30.31 13.56 -0.75
CA ASP A 155 29.89 14.59 0.20
C ASP A 155 28.46 15.06 -0.06
N ASN A 156 27.70 15.24 1.02
CA ASN A 156 26.33 15.78 0.95
C ASN A 156 26.28 17.18 0.31
N SER A 157 27.38 17.93 0.37
CA SER A 157 27.51 19.23 -0.28
C SER A 157 27.33 19.17 -1.82
N LEU A 158 27.71 18.06 -2.45
CA LEU A 158 27.58 17.85 -3.89
C LEU A 158 26.11 17.64 -4.28
N VAL A 159 25.38 16.88 -3.45
CA VAL A 159 23.94 16.63 -3.62
C VAL A 159 23.16 17.94 -3.39
N ALA A 160 23.41 18.63 -2.27
CA ALA A 160 22.75 19.90 -1.95
C ALA A 160 22.97 20.97 -3.04
N ARG A 161 24.16 21.03 -3.64
CA ARG A 161 24.47 22.00 -4.70
C ARG A 161 23.62 21.79 -5.96
N SER A 162 23.42 20.54 -6.36
CA SER A 162 22.68 20.20 -7.58
C SER A 162 21.17 20.11 -7.36
N LEU A 163 20.76 19.48 -6.26
CA LEU A 163 19.36 19.12 -5.98
C LEU A 163 18.72 19.90 -4.82
N GLY A 164 19.44 20.83 -4.18
CA GLY A 164 18.90 21.60 -3.06
C GLY A 164 17.65 22.43 -3.40
N LYS A 165 17.44 22.75 -4.69
CA LYS A 165 16.20 23.38 -5.18
C LYS A 165 14.95 22.49 -5.03
N PHE A 166 15.15 21.18 -5.02
CA PHE A 166 14.10 20.16 -4.95
C PHE A 166 13.93 19.59 -3.55
N VAL A 167 14.48 20.27 -2.53
CA VAL A 167 14.44 19.85 -1.12
C VAL A 167 15.18 18.52 -0.87
N ILE A 168 16.16 18.20 -1.72
CA ILE A 168 17.07 17.05 -1.52
C ILE A 168 18.41 17.61 -1.07
N ILE A 169 18.73 17.48 0.21
CA ILE A 169 19.89 18.15 0.83
C ILE A 169 21.01 17.15 1.09
N CYS A 170 20.68 15.92 1.49
CA CYS A 170 21.67 14.87 1.77
C CYS A 170 21.47 13.61 0.90
N MET A 171 22.41 12.67 1.01
CA MET A 171 22.30 11.36 0.36
C MET A 171 21.08 10.57 0.85
N GLU A 172 20.73 10.66 2.12
CA GLU A 172 19.55 9.98 2.68
C GLU A 172 18.25 10.48 2.06
N ASP A 173 18.11 11.79 1.86
CA ASP A 173 16.95 12.38 1.15
C ASP A 173 16.88 11.88 -0.29
N LEU A 174 18.03 11.73 -0.95
CA LEU A 174 18.12 11.21 -2.31
C LEU A 174 17.67 9.74 -2.37
N ILE A 175 18.18 8.89 -1.48
CA ILE A 175 17.81 7.47 -1.39
C ILE A 175 16.31 7.34 -1.11
N HIS A 176 15.81 8.10 -0.14
CA HIS A 176 14.39 8.13 0.19
C HIS A 176 13.55 8.56 -1.02
N GLY A 177 13.92 9.67 -1.67
CA GLY A 177 13.20 10.19 -2.84
C GLY A 177 13.16 9.23 -4.04
N ILE A 178 14.22 8.44 -4.24
CA ILE A 178 14.27 7.38 -5.26
C ILE A 178 13.40 6.20 -4.86
N TYR A 179 13.50 5.71 -3.62
CA TYR A 179 12.76 4.54 -3.15
C TYR A 179 11.25 4.79 -3.07
N THR A 180 10.83 5.92 -2.48
CA THR A 180 9.41 6.27 -2.33
C THR A 180 8.82 6.95 -3.56
N VAL A 181 9.61 7.18 -4.60
CA VAL A 181 9.17 7.76 -5.87
C VAL A 181 8.47 9.13 -5.70
N GLY A 182 9.13 10.01 -4.93
CA GLY A 182 8.58 11.31 -4.58
C GLY A 182 8.32 12.25 -5.77
N LYS A 183 7.73 13.43 -5.51
CA LYS A 183 7.40 14.43 -6.54
C LYS A 183 8.60 14.83 -7.41
N CYS A 184 9.81 14.83 -6.83
CA CYS A 184 11.06 15.20 -7.49
C CYS A 184 11.87 13.97 -7.98
N PHE A 185 11.22 12.82 -8.20
CA PHE A 185 11.89 11.58 -8.61
C PHE A 185 12.66 11.75 -9.93
N LYS A 186 12.07 12.48 -10.89
CA LYS A 186 12.68 12.65 -12.22
C LYS A 186 14.01 13.38 -12.13
N GLU A 187 14.08 14.41 -11.31
CA GLU A 187 15.26 15.23 -11.08
C GLU A 187 16.33 14.45 -10.32
N ALA A 188 15.92 13.70 -9.29
CA ALA A 188 16.80 12.79 -8.56
C ALA A 188 17.39 11.70 -9.47
N ASN A 189 16.57 11.08 -10.31
CA ASN A 189 17.01 10.01 -11.21
C ASN A 189 17.90 10.54 -12.34
N ASN A 190 17.58 11.71 -12.91
CA ASN A 190 18.43 12.34 -13.94
C ASN A 190 19.77 12.84 -13.38
N PHE A 191 19.82 13.18 -12.09
CA PHE A 191 21.07 13.51 -11.42
C PHE A 191 21.98 12.27 -11.28
N LEU A 192 21.40 11.08 -11.08
CA LEU A 192 22.15 9.85 -10.97
C LEU A 192 22.65 9.41 -12.35
N TRP A 193 23.95 9.17 -12.46
CA TRP A 193 24.52 8.49 -13.61
C TRP A 193 24.12 7.01 -13.58
N PRO A 194 23.88 6.36 -14.74
CA PRO A 194 23.66 4.92 -14.79
C PRO A 194 24.72 4.14 -14.00
N PHE A 195 24.25 3.27 -13.12
CA PHE A 195 25.09 2.48 -12.22
C PHE A 195 25.89 1.48 -13.04
N LYS A 196 27.20 1.42 -12.84
CA LYS A 196 28.02 0.38 -13.44
C LYS A 196 28.16 -0.76 -12.43
N LEU A 197 27.51 -1.87 -12.72
CA LEU A 197 27.51 -3.05 -11.87
C LEU A 197 28.70 -3.97 -12.23
N PRO A 198 29.24 -4.71 -11.24
CA PRO A 198 30.16 -5.79 -11.52
C PRO A 198 29.46 -6.91 -12.30
N SER A 199 30.23 -7.66 -13.10
CA SER A 199 29.72 -8.91 -13.66
C SER A 199 29.33 -9.84 -12.51
N PRO A 200 28.14 -10.47 -12.56
CA PRO A 200 27.79 -11.55 -11.64
C PRO A 200 28.70 -12.76 -11.83
#